data_AF-A0A0A3IIV9-F1
#
_entry.id   AF-A0A0A3IIV9-F1
#
_cell.length_a   1.000
_cell.length_b   1.000
_cell.length_c   1.000
_cell.angle_alpha   90.00
_cell.angle_beta   90.00
_cell.angle_gamma   90.00
#
_symmetry.space_group_name_H-M   'P 1'
#
loop_
_entity.id
_entity.type
_entity.pdbx_description
1 polymer ?
#
loop_
_entity_poly.entity_id
_entity_poly.type
_entity_poly.pdbx_seq_one_letter_code
_entity_poly.pdbx_strand_id
1 'polypeptide(L)' 'MLLSTDEEYLPLEFISNFKGAEKLLLEVEASLIYHYKPELNTISKKKANYDIVSEVHIQNFSKYSNFLNDNFISV' A
#
# COMPACT_ATOMS: atom_id res chain seq x y z
N MET A 1 3.56 0.30 -8.06
CA MET A 1 3.10 1.40 -8.92
C MET A 1 2.06 0.82 -9.87
N LEU A 2 0.85 1.37 -9.93
CA LEU A 2 -0.17 0.93 -10.90
C LEU A 2 0.10 1.65 -12.22
N LEU A 3 0.40 0.88 -13.25
CA LEU A 3 0.72 1.38 -14.58
C LEU A 3 -0.44 1.09 -15.53
N SER A 4 -0.70 1.98 -16.48
CA SER A 4 -1.59 1.73 -17.59
C SER A 4 -1.01 0.66 -18.53
N THR A 5 -1.79 0.23 -19.53
CA THR A 5 -1.29 -0.65 -20.61
C THR A 5 -0.11 -0.07 -21.37
N ASP A 6 0.08 1.25 -21.30
CA ASP A 6 1.15 1.98 -21.97
C ASP A 6 2.31 2.32 -21.01
N GLU A 7 2.36 1.66 -19.85
CA GLU A 7 3.37 1.87 -18.79
C GLU A 7 3.40 3.29 -18.21
N GLU A 8 2.36 4.09 -18.44
CA GLU A 8 2.22 5.40 -17.82
C GLU A 8 1.65 5.28 -16.40
N TYR A 9 2.06 6.18 -15.51
CA TYR A 9 1.52 6.26 -14.15
C TYR A 9 0.00 6.43 -14.21
N LEU A 10 -0.74 5.46 -13.69
CA LEU A 10 -2.19 5.56 -13.56
C LEU A 10 -2.50 6.13 -12.18
N PRO A 11 -3.06 7.35 -12.10
CA PRO A 11 -3.50 7.89 -10.82
C PRO A 11 -4.58 6.98 -10.22
N LEU A 12 -4.56 6.81 -8.89
CA LEU A 12 -5.54 5.98 -8.17
C LEU A 12 -6.99 6.40 -8.47
N GLU A 13 -7.21 7.66 -8.85
CA GLU A 13 -8.52 8.19 -9.24
C GLU A 13 -9.11 7.55 -10.51
N PHE A 14 -8.28 6.94 -11.38
CA PHE A 14 -8.71 6.25 -12.60
C PHE A 14 -9.05 4.77 -12.37
N ILE A 15 -8.82 4.25 -11.17
CA ILE A 15 -9.23 2.89 -10.77
C ILE A 15 -10.74 2.94 -10.54
N SER A 16 -11.47 2.60 -11.59
CA SER A 16 -12.93 2.61 -11.66
C SER A 16 -13.59 1.86 -10.49
N ASN A 17 -14.55 2.55 -9.86
CA ASN A 17 -15.35 2.22 -8.67
C ASN A 17 -14.71 2.57 -7.30
N PHE A 18 -15.34 3.54 -6.62
CA PHE A 18 -14.94 4.09 -5.31
C PHE A 18 -14.81 3.01 -4.22
N LYS A 19 -15.70 2.01 -4.20
CA LYS A 19 -15.65 0.92 -3.21
C LYS A 19 -14.39 0.06 -3.37
N GLY A 20 -13.93 -0.15 -4.60
CA GLY A 20 -12.70 -0.87 -4.91
C GLY A 20 -11.47 -0.09 -4.45
N ALA A 21 -11.43 1.22 -4.73
CA ALA A 21 -10.37 2.10 -4.26
C ALA A 21 -10.32 2.19 -2.73
N GLU A 22 -11.46 2.35 -2.06
CA GLU A 22 -11.56 2.37 -0.60
C GLU A 22 -11.08 1.05 0.01
N LYS A 23 -11.53 -0.09 -0.53
CA LYS A 23 -11.09 -1.41 -0.08
C LYS A 23 -9.58 -1.60 -0.26
N LEU A 24 -9.03 -1.23 -1.42
CA LEU A 24 -7.60 -1.30 -1.68
C LEU A 24 -6.79 -0.46 -0.67
N LEU A 25 -7.20 0.79 -0.42
CA LEU A 25 -6.53 1.67 0.53
C LEU A 25 -6.58 1.10 1.96
N LEU A 26 -7.73 0.58 2.39
CA LEU A 26 -7.88 -0.06 3.70
C LEU A 26 -6.99 -1.29 3.85
N GLU A 27 -6.88 -2.12 2.81
CA GLU A 27 -6.01 -3.29 2.83
C GLU A 27 -4.52 -2.91 2.87
N VAL A 28 -4.09 -1.91 2.08
CA VAL A 28 -2.72 -1.39 2.14
C VAL A 28 -2.41 -0.83 3.53
N GLU A 29 -3.28 0.01 4.10
CA GLU A 29 -3.09 0.59 5.43
C GLU A 29 -2.99 -0.50 6.50
N ALA A 30 -3.91 -1.46 6.51
CA ALA A 30 -3.90 -2.55 7.47
C ALA A 30 -2.64 -3.42 7.33
N SER A 31 -2.13 -3.63 6.12
CA SER A 31 -0.88 -4.36 5.87
C SER A 31 0.32 -3.65 6.48
N LEU A 32 0.43 -2.33 6.26
CA LEU A 32 1.51 -1.50 6.80
C LEU A 32 1.46 -1.44 8.34
N ILE A 33 0.27 -1.27 8.92
CA ILE A 33 0.09 -1.24 10.38
C ILE A 33 0.45 -2.59 11.00
N TYR A 34 0.01 -3.69 10.40
CA TYR A 34 0.30 -5.03 10.89
C TYR A 34 1.81 -5.33 10.87
N HIS A 35 2.49 -4.97 9.78
CA HIS A 35 3.91 -5.21 9.60
C HIS A 35 4.76 -4.35 10.55
N TYR A 36 4.61 -3.02 10.47
CA TYR A 36 5.48 -2.08 11.21
C TYR A 36 5.05 -1.83 12.65
N LYS A 37 3.80 -2.13 13.01
CA LYS A 37 3.24 -1.92 14.36
C LYS A 37 3.52 -0.51 14.90
N PRO A 38 3.18 0.56 14.16
CA PRO A 38 3.50 1.92 14.57
C PRO A 38 2.83 2.26 15.90
N GLU A 39 3.44 3.20 16.63
CA GLU A 39 2.99 3.62 17.96
C GLU A 39 1.64 4.33 17.92
N LEU A 40 1.38 5.09 16.85
CA LEU A 40 0.22 5.97 16.72
C LEU A 40 -0.97 5.34 15.97
N ASN A 41 -0.72 4.51 14.95
CA ASN A 41 -1.77 3.89 14.13
C ASN A 41 -1.96 2.42 14.54
N THR A 42 -2.81 2.16 15.54
CA THR A 42 -2.90 0.82 16.17
C THR A 42 -4.17 0.03 15.89
N ILE A 43 -5.12 0.61 15.15
CA ILE A 43 -6.47 0.07 14.96
C ILE A 43 -6.46 -1.28 14.21
N SER A 44 -5.43 -1.53 13.39
CA SER A 44 -5.31 -2.73 12.53
C SER A 44 -4.10 -3.63 12.87
N LYS A 45 -3.75 -3.79 14.15
CA LYS A 45 -2.61 -4.62 14.59
C LYS A 45 -2.80 -6.14 14.43
N LYS A 46 -4.00 -6.60 14.05
CA LYS A 46 -4.29 -8.02 13.82
C LYS A 46 -4.31 -8.30 12.31
N LYS A 47 -3.83 -9.48 11.91
CA LYS A 47 -3.81 -9.92 10.51
C LYS A 47 -5.24 -9.89 9.96
N ALA A 48 -5.48 -9.08 8.94
CA ALA A 48 -6.74 -9.07 8.21
C ALA A 48 -6.71 -10.16 7.11
N ASN A 49 -7.88 -10.54 6.61
CA ASN A 49 -7.95 -11.28 5.36
C ASN A 49 -7.93 -10.24 4.25
N TYR A 50 -6.83 -10.21 3.50
CA TYR A 50 -6.61 -9.29 2.39
C TYR A 50 -7.04 -9.99 1.11
N ASP A 51 -8.00 -9.41 0.40
CA ASP A 51 -8.55 -10.02 -0.82
C ASP A 51 -7.89 -9.46 -2.09
N ILE A 52 -7.24 -8.30 -2.00
CA ILE A 52 -6.71 -7.55 -3.15
C ILE A 52 -5.19 -7.42 -3.07
N VAL A 53 -4.63 -7.17 -1.88
CA VAL A 53 -3.20 -6.89 -1.70
C VAL A 53 -2.45 -8.15 -1.25
N SER A 54 -1.49 -8.60 -2.05
CA SER A 54 -0.56 -9.68 -1.70
C SER A 54 0.84 -9.17 -1.31
N GLU A 55 1.29 -8.10 -1.96
CA GLU A 55 2.60 -7.49 -1.74
C GLU A 55 2.52 -5.96 -1.91
N VAL A 56 3.25 -5.23 -1.04
CA VAL A 56 3.42 -3.78 -1.12
C VAL A 56 4.91 -3.48 -1.31
N HIS A 57 5.23 -2.80 -2.41
CA HIS A 57 6.57 -2.25 -2.68
C HIS A 57 6.61 -0.77 -2.32
N ILE A 58 7.52 -0.39 -1.42
CA ILE A 58 7.71 0.98 -0.95
C ILE A 58 8.94 1.58 -1.65
N GLN A 59 8.72 2.72 -2.31
CA GLN A 59 9.75 3.50 -2.96
C GLN A 59 9.80 4.90 -2.35
N ASN A 60 10.99 5.34 -1.94
CA ASN A 60 11.21 6.64 -1.34
C ASN A 60 12.08 7.48 -2.27
N PHE A 61 11.44 8.43 -2.95
CA PHE A 61 12.08 9.36 -3.89
C PHE A 61 12.59 10.64 -3.23
N SER A 62 12.60 10.70 -1.90
CA SER A 62 13.17 11.84 -1.18
C SER A 62 14.70 11.83 -1.25
N LYS A 63 15.30 12.97 -0.86
CA LYS A 63 16.76 13.09 -0.70
C LYS A 63 17.34 12.16 0.39
N TYR A 64 16.48 11.57 1.21
CA TYR A 64 16.84 10.66 2.30
C TYR A 64 16.34 9.24 1.98
N SER A 65 16.95 8.60 0.99
CA SER A 65 16.58 7.27 0.49
C SER A 65 16.86 6.12 1.46
N ASN A 66 17.48 6.36 2.61
CA ASN A 66 17.84 5.30 3.55
C ASN A 66 16.62 4.76 4.33
N PHE A 67 15.49 5.46 4.27
CA PHE A 67 14.28 5.08 4.98
C PHE A 67 13.30 4.40 4.03
N LEU A 68 13.06 3.09 4.25
CA LEU A 68 12.06 2.27 3.56
C LEU A 68 12.10 2.29 2.03
N ASN A 69 13.21 2.73 1.42
CA ASN A 69 13.37 2.67 -0.02
C ASN A 69 13.65 1.22 -0.45
N ASP A 70 12.96 0.79 -1.51
CA ASP A 70 13.06 -0.57 -2.06
C ASP A 70 12.70 -1.66 -1.04
N ASN A 71 11.69 -1.39 -0.21
CA ASN A 71 11.21 -2.32 0.80
C ASN A 71 9.96 -3.07 0.31
N PHE A 72 9.92 -4.38 0.54
CA PHE A 72 8.82 -5.25 0.14
C PHE A 72 8.13 -5.82 1.38
N ILE A 73 6.80 -5.75 1.40
CA ILE A 73 5.97 -6.29 2.48
C ILE A 73 4.99 -7.28 1.87
N SER A 74 5.15 -8.55 2.22
CA SER A 74 4.16 -9.58 1.93
C SER A 74 3.11 -9.62 3.04
N VAL A 75 1.85 -9.85 2.65
CA VAL A 75 0.68 -9.72 3.53
C VAL A 75 0.08 -11.08 3.92
#